data_AF-A0A842WRN7-F1
#
_entry.id   AF-A0A842WRN7-F1
#
_cell.length_a   1.000
_cell.length_b   1.000
_cell.length_c   1.000
_cell.angle_alpha   90.00
_cell.angle_beta   90.00
_cell.angle_gamma   90.00
#
_symmetry.space_group_name_H-M   'P 1'
#
loop_
_entity.id
_entity.type
_entity.pdbx_description
1 polymer ?
#
loop_
_entity_poly.entity_id
_entity_poly.type
_entity_poly.pdbx_seq_one_letter_code
_entity_poly.pdbx_strand_id
1 'polypeptide(L)'
;MRRCEFCDSPVAADAVVCPVCKEEIAEETLERLLPLLKRPDEPEVQRIGIIQRMWGTIRRPAPTYRDIGQRPDSAGPFFIVMINALIMGVLMLLMTSRFTTTVQLFDPIANATVPTQVSVLTGPQAISFWMVGLGTMVPNILIGMIFLIVGSAFAHIAIKILGGSGKRGQTISIVGYSMMPVLLVRLIAILLIFTTVPTIAIGTAETNAATVITQIYNSSVWTTIDYLTTGAFLWTGFLLIFGIREAHNTSTQWAAVISIACIIVLIWTFWQMH
;
A
#
# COMPACT_ATOMS: atom_id res chain seq x y z
N MET A 1 -6.73 -17.02 40.62
CA MET A 1 -7.24 -18.11 39.76
C MET A 1 -8.71 -17.83 39.49
N ARG A 2 -9.17 -18.05 38.26
CA ARG A 2 -10.59 -17.96 37.87
C ARG A 2 -11.10 -19.36 37.52
N ARG A 3 -12.41 -19.58 37.49
CA ARG A 3 -13.00 -20.83 36.98
C ARG A 3 -13.51 -20.63 35.57
N CYS A 4 -13.43 -21.68 34.74
CA CYS A 4 -14.01 -21.66 33.40
C CYS A 4 -15.54 -21.59 33.49
N GLU A 5 -16.17 -20.64 32.80
CA GLU A 5 -17.64 -20.47 32.84
C GLU A 5 -18.41 -21.67 32.25
N PHE A 6 -17.74 -22.51 31.45
CA PHE A 6 -18.36 -23.65 30.77
C PHE A 6 -18.15 -24.99 31.47
N CYS A 7 -16.95 -25.25 32.01
CA CYS A 7 -16.60 -26.55 32.62
C CYS A 7 -16.16 -26.47 34.09
N ASP A 8 -16.20 -25.27 34.68
CA ASP A 8 -15.84 -24.96 36.08
C ASP A 8 -14.40 -25.36 36.50
N SER A 9 -13.55 -25.73 35.55
CA SER A 9 -12.15 -26.06 35.82
C SER A 9 -11.35 -24.81 36.25
N PRO A 10 -10.35 -24.95 37.14
CA PRO A 10 -9.50 -23.83 37.55
C PRO A 10 -8.58 -23.42 36.40
N VAL A 11 -8.60 -22.14 36.08
CA VAL A 11 -7.84 -21.53 34.98
C VAL A 11 -7.01 -20.36 35.49
N ALA A 12 -5.85 -20.14 34.86
CA ALA A 12 -5.04 -18.98 35.12
C ALA A 12 -5.83 -17.70 34.78
N ALA A 13 -5.54 -16.60 35.49
CA ALA A 13 -6.30 -15.36 35.33
C ALA A 13 -6.12 -14.73 33.93
N ASP A 14 -5.02 -15.06 33.27
CA ASP A 14 -4.59 -14.65 31.93
C ASP A 14 -4.87 -15.70 30.83
N ALA A 15 -5.40 -16.88 31.18
CA ALA A 15 -5.65 -17.94 30.21
C ALA A 15 -6.83 -17.61 29.30
N VAL A 16 -6.60 -17.33 28.02
CA VAL A 16 -7.65 -17.00 27.02
C VAL A 16 -8.53 -18.22 26.71
N VAL A 17 -7.92 -19.42 26.65
CA VAL A 17 -8.59 -20.69 26.31
C VAL A 17 -8.53 -21.64 27.50
N CYS A 18 -9.63 -22.35 27.75
CA CYS A 18 -9.68 -23.37 28.78
C CYS A 18 -8.78 -24.58 28.42
N PRO A 19 -7.83 -25.00 29.26
CA PRO A 19 -7.00 -26.18 28.96
C PRO A 19 -7.82 -27.48 28.97
N VAL A 20 -8.95 -27.50 29.69
CA VAL A 20 -9.84 -28.67 29.80
C VAL A 20 -10.87 -28.72 28.66
N CYS A 21 -11.82 -27.77 28.61
CA CYS A 21 -12.89 -27.81 27.60
C CYS A 21 -12.54 -27.14 26.26
N LYS A 22 -11.39 -26.43 26.16
CA LYS A 22 -10.96 -25.67 24.98
C LYS A 22 -11.86 -24.50 24.56
N GLU A 23 -12.83 -24.13 25.39
CA GLU A 23 -13.65 -22.95 25.15
C GLU A 23 -12.84 -21.67 25.42
N GLU A 24 -13.12 -20.60 24.67
CA GLU A 24 -12.55 -19.27 24.91
C GLU A 24 -13.25 -18.63 26.13
N ILE A 25 -12.47 -18.30 27.17
CA ILE A 25 -12.99 -17.84 28.48
C ILE A 25 -12.69 -16.36 28.72
N ALA A 26 -11.76 -15.75 28.00
CA ALA A 26 -11.53 -14.31 28.05
C ALA A 26 -11.15 -13.77 26.69
N GLU A 27 -11.51 -12.51 26.45
CA GLU A 27 -10.95 -11.70 25.37
C GLU A 27 -9.47 -11.38 25.68
N GLU A 28 -8.63 -11.37 24.65
CA GLU A 28 -7.24 -10.93 24.81
C GLU A 28 -7.18 -9.47 25.29
N THR A 29 -6.19 -9.12 26.13
CA THR A 29 -6.04 -7.76 26.67
C THR A 29 -6.06 -6.68 25.59
N LEU A 30 -5.46 -6.96 24.43
CA LEU A 30 -5.42 -6.03 23.31
C LEU A 30 -6.77 -5.90 22.60
N GLU A 31 -7.56 -6.96 22.54
CA GLU A 31 -8.92 -6.92 21.97
C GLU A 31 -9.88 -6.14 22.87
N ARG A 32 -9.67 -6.22 24.19
CA ARG A 32 -10.38 -5.38 25.17
C ARG A 32 -10.03 -3.90 25.05
N LEU A 33 -8.75 -3.58 24.78
CA LEU A 33 -8.28 -2.20 24.60
C LEU A 33 -8.70 -1.62 23.24
N LEU A 34 -8.70 -2.45 22.19
CA LEU A 34 -9.02 -2.05 20.82
C LEU A 34 -10.10 -2.98 20.25
N PRO A 35 -11.39 -2.68 20.47
CA PRO A 35 -12.52 -3.51 20.00
C PRO A 35 -12.54 -3.73 18.48
N LEU A 36 -11.91 -2.84 17.70
CA LEU A 36 -11.74 -2.99 16.26
C LEU A 36 -10.92 -4.25 15.90
N LEU A 37 -10.09 -4.73 16.81
CA LEU A 37 -9.33 -5.96 16.68
C LEU A 37 -10.10 -7.17 17.22
N LYS A 38 -11.40 -7.10 17.56
CA LYS A 38 -12.12 -8.29 18.02
C LYS A 38 -12.23 -9.34 16.90
N ARG A 39 -12.10 -10.63 17.23
CA ARG A 39 -12.32 -11.72 16.27
C ARG A 39 -13.81 -11.80 15.88
N PRO A 40 -14.15 -12.07 14.60
CA PRO A 40 -15.54 -12.29 14.21
C PRO A 40 -16.08 -13.59 14.80
N ASP A 41 -17.26 -13.51 15.43
CA ASP A 41 -17.93 -14.65 16.08
C ASP A 41 -18.43 -15.69 15.07
N GLU A 42 -18.78 -15.28 13.85
CA GLU A 42 -19.40 -16.16 12.85
C GLU A 42 -18.37 -17.01 12.07
N PRO A 43 -18.60 -18.33 11.94
CA PRO A 43 -17.68 -19.24 11.27
C PRO A 43 -17.75 -19.21 9.73
N GLU A 44 -18.70 -18.49 9.13
CA GLU A 44 -19.02 -18.72 7.72
C GLU A 44 -18.11 -17.95 6.75
N VAL A 45 -17.16 -18.69 6.17
CA VAL A 45 -16.22 -18.18 5.18
C VAL A 45 -16.83 -18.25 3.79
N GLN A 46 -17.61 -17.22 3.46
CA GLN A 46 -18.08 -16.98 2.10
C GLN A 46 -16.88 -16.87 1.17
N ARG A 47 -16.97 -17.49 -0.02
CA ARG A 47 -15.90 -17.39 -1.02
C ARG A 47 -15.95 -16.03 -1.67
N ILE A 48 -14.97 -15.19 -1.35
CA ILE A 48 -14.89 -13.81 -1.85
C ILE A 48 -14.00 -13.78 -3.10
N GLY A 49 -14.45 -13.10 -4.17
CA GLY A 49 -13.63 -12.91 -5.38
C GLY A 49 -12.48 -11.90 -5.17
N ILE A 50 -11.48 -11.88 -6.07
CA ILE A 50 -10.29 -11.01 -5.93
C ILE A 50 -10.66 -9.53 -5.73
N ILE A 51 -11.56 -8.98 -6.57
CA ILE A 51 -11.99 -7.58 -6.48
C ILE A 51 -12.70 -7.31 -5.14
N GLN A 52 -13.54 -8.25 -4.71
CA GLN A 52 -14.25 -8.14 -3.43
C GLN A 52 -13.28 -8.27 -2.25
N ARG A 53 -12.18 -9.04 -2.37
CA ARG A 53 -11.10 -9.11 -1.36
C ARG A 53 -10.36 -7.77 -1.29
N MET A 54 -9.99 -7.18 -2.42
CA MET A 54 -9.35 -5.87 -2.47
C MET A 54 -10.20 -4.81 -1.75
N TRP A 55 -11.49 -4.71 -2.06
CA TRP A 55 -12.38 -3.77 -1.40
C TRP A 55 -12.71 -4.16 0.06
N GLY A 56 -12.84 -5.46 0.32
CA GLY A 56 -13.15 -6.03 1.62
C GLY A 56 -12.06 -5.76 2.66
N THR A 57 -10.79 -5.75 2.26
CA THR A 57 -9.67 -5.43 3.16
C THR A 57 -9.77 -4.04 3.76
N ILE A 58 -10.39 -3.09 3.05
CA ILE A 58 -10.60 -1.72 3.51
C ILE A 58 -11.89 -1.63 4.35
N ARG A 59 -13.00 -2.21 3.86
CA ARG A 59 -14.33 -2.02 4.47
C ARG A 59 -14.60 -2.96 5.65
N ARG A 60 -14.14 -4.20 5.57
CA ARG A 60 -14.39 -5.29 6.54
C ARG A 60 -13.12 -6.16 6.66
N PRO A 61 -12.03 -5.64 7.26
CA PRO A 61 -10.73 -6.30 7.25
C PRO A 61 -10.77 -7.69 7.88
N ALA A 62 -11.33 -7.84 9.08
CA ALA A 62 -11.33 -9.10 9.82
C ALA A 62 -11.92 -10.29 9.03
N PRO A 63 -13.18 -10.26 8.54
CA PRO A 63 -13.73 -11.39 7.77
C PRO A 63 -13.02 -11.58 6.43
N THR A 64 -12.53 -10.50 5.81
CA THR A 64 -11.81 -10.60 4.53
C THR A 64 -10.46 -11.30 4.70
N TYR A 65 -9.69 -10.95 5.73
CA TYR A 65 -8.41 -11.60 6.02
C TYR A 65 -8.58 -13.04 6.50
N ARG A 66 -9.71 -13.39 7.11
CA ARG A 66 -10.06 -14.78 7.39
C ARG A 66 -10.27 -15.60 6.10
N ASP A 67 -11.00 -15.09 5.11
CA ASP A 67 -11.14 -15.76 3.81
C ASP A 67 -9.80 -15.85 3.05
N ILE A 68 -9.00 -14.77 3.06
CA ILE A 68 -7.65 -14.76 2.46
C ILE A 68 -6.74 -15.78 3.16
N GLY A 69 -6.78 -15.84 4.49
CA GLY A 69 -5.98 -16.77 5.29
C GLY A 69 -6.34 -18.22 5.00
N GLN A 70 -7.63 -18.55 4.92
CA GLN A 70 -8.07 -19.91 4.62
C GLN A 70 -7.85 -20.31 3.14
N ARG A 71 -7.99 -19.36 2.21
CA ARG A 71 -7.89 -19.60 0.77
C ARG A 71 -6.92 -18.59 0.14
N PRO A 72 -5.60 -18.77 0.38
CA PRO A 72 -4.61 -17.82 -0.10
C PRO A 72 -4.52 -17.82 -1.62
N ASP A 73 -4.40 -16.62 -2.20
CA ASP A 73 -4.16 -16.43 -3.62
C ASP A 73 -2.97 -15.50 -3.87
N SER A 74 -2.18 -15.79 -4.90
CA SER A 74 -1.07 -14.93 -5.34
C SER A 74 -1.47 -13.93 -6.42
N ALA A 75 -2.60 -14.17 -7.11
CA ALA A 75 -3.06 -13.34 -8.20
C ALA A 75 -3.46 -11.93 -7.73
N GLY A 76 -4.19 -11.80 -6.61
CA GLY A 76 -4.59 -10.53 -6.02
C GLY A 76 -3.39 -9.63 -5.67
N PRO A 77 -2.41 -10.10 -4.87
CA PRO A 77 -1.17 -9.37 -4.65
C PRO A 77 -0.46 -8.92 -5.93
N PHE A 78 -0.41 -9.79 -6.94
CA PHE A 78 0.19 -9.45 -8.23
C PHE A 78 -0.59 -8.35 -8.96
N PHE A 79 -1.93 -8.42 -8.97
CA PHE A 79 -2.78 -7.36 -9.51
C PHE A 79 -2.59 -6.03 -8.80
N ILE A 80 -2.41 -6.04 -7.47
CA ILE A 80 -2.10 -4.83 -6.68
C ILE A 80 -0.78 -4.21 -7.16
N VAL A 81 0.27 -5.01 -7.39
CA VAL A 81 1.55 -4.51 -7.94
C VAL A 81 1.37 -3.92 -9.33
N MET A 82 0.61 -4.57 -10.21
CA MET A 82 0.36 -4.09 -11.57
C MET A 82 -0.43 -2.76 -11.59
N ILE A 83 -1.49 -2.67 -10.78
CA ILE A 83 -2.27 -1.44 -10.63
C ILE A 83 -1.40 -0.32 -10.06
N ASN A 84 -0.56 -0.64 -9.08
CA ASN A 84 0.38 0.30 -8.50
C ASN A 84 1.33 0.90 -9.55
N ALA A 85 1.91 0.04 -10.39
CA ALA A 85 2.80 0.47 -11.45
C ALA A 85 2.09 1.33 -12.50
N LEU A 86 0.84 0.99 -12.86
CA LEU A 86 0.01 1.80 -13.74
C LEU A 86 -0.24 3.19 -13.16
N ILE A 87 -0.62 3.26 -11.87
CA ILE A 87 -0.83 4.53 -11.17
C ILE A 87 0.44 5.39 -11.19
N MET A 88 1.61 4.79 -10.96
CA MET A 88 2.89 5.52 -11.02
C MET A 88 3.22 6.01 -12.44
N GLY A 89 2.92 5.23 -13.48
CA GLY A 89 3.06 5.68 -14.86
C GLY A 89 2.14 6.87 -15.17
N VAL A 90 0.88 6.82 -14.71
CA VAL A 90 -0.07 7.94 -14.84
C VAL A 90 0.42 9.17 -14.07
N LEU A 91 0.91 9.00 -12.83
CA LEU A 91 1.49 10.08 -12.03
C LEU A 91 2.65 10.75 -12.77
N MET A 92 3.56 9.96 -13.35
CA MET A 92 4.69 10.49 -14.11
C MET A 92 4.25 11.27 -15.36
N LEU A 93 3.29 10.74 -16.12
CA LEU A 93 2.72 11.44 -17.27
C LEU A 93 1.98 12.71 -16.87
N LEU A 94 1.29 12.69 -15.74
CA LEU A 94 0.61 13.86 -15.22
C LEU A 94 1.62 14.94 -14.82
N MET A 95 2.73 14.56 -14.18
CA MET A 95 3.82 15.46 -13.86
C MET A 95 4.46 16.04 -15.14
N THR A 96 4.75 15.22 -16.15
CA THR A 96 5.33 15.72 -17.41
C THR A 96 4.35 16.60 -18.19
N SER A 97 3.04 16.40 -18.06
CA SER A 97 2.03 17.28 -18.67
C SER A 97 2.12 18.72 -18.19
N ARG A 98 2.64 18.95 -16.98
CA ARG A 98 2.85 20.28 -16.38
C ARG A 98 4.06 21.00 -16.95
N PHE A 99 4.91 20.30 -17.69
CA PHE A 99 6.01 20.96 -18.37
C PHE A 99 5.58 21.58 -19.69
N THR A 100 6.00 22.81 -19.92
CA THR A 100 5.75 23.53 -21.17
C THR A 100 7.04 23.81 -21.93
N THR A 101 6.92 23.77 -23.26
CA THR A 101 7.97 24.16 -24.19
C THR A 101 7.44 25.22 -25.15
N THR A 102 8.31 26.11 -25.61
CA THR A 102 7.96 27.17 -26.55
C THR A 102 8.05 26.63 -27.97
N VAL A 103 6.93 26.63 -28.67
CA VAL A 103 6.85 26.31 -30.10
C VAL A 103 6.43 27.54 -30.88
N GLN A 104 6.98 27.70 -32.09
CA GLN A 104 6.58 28.77 -33.00
C GLN A 104 5.32 28.33 -33.73
N LEU A 105 4.17 28.93 -33.42
CA LEU A 105 2.90 28.68 -34.12
C LEU A 105 2.57 29.89 -34.99
N PHE A 106 2.08 29.64 -36.19
CA PHE A 106 1.60 30.71 -37.06
C PHE A 106 0.25 31.22 -36.52
N ASP A 107 0.20 32.49 -36.12
CA ASP A 107 -1.03 33.16 -35.73
C ASP A 107 -1.63 33.85 -36.97
N PRO A 108 -2.79 33.40 -37.46
CA PRO A 108 -3.43 33.98 -38.64
C PRO A 108 -3.92 35.42 -38.40
N ILE A 109 -4.14 35.83 -37.15
CA ILE A 109 -4.58 37.19 -36.80
C ILE A 109 -3.40 38.16 -36.87
N ALA A 110 -2.26 37.76 -36.32
CA ALA A 110 -1.03 38.56 -36.37
C ALA A 110 -0.26 38.42 -37.69
N ASN A 111 -0.63 37.46 -38.54
CA ASN A 111 0.12 37.06 -39.75
C ASN A 111 1.62 36.84 -39.48
N ALA A 112 1.93 36.28 -38.31
CA ALA A 112 3.29 36.12 -37.82
C ALA A 112 3.41 34.83 -37.00
N THR A 113 4.63 34.28 -36.92
CA THR A 113 4.93 33.19 -36.00
C THR A 113 5.12 33.75 -34.59
N VAL A 114 4.24 33.34 -33.67
CA VAL A 114 4.27 33.75 -32.27
C VAL A 114 4.77 32.58 -31.42
N PRO A 115 5.70 32.82 -30.47
CA PRO A 115 6.12 31.79 -29.53
C PRO A 115 4.98 31.49 -28.55
N THR A 116 4.42 30.29 -28.65
CA THR A 116 3.34 29.81 -27.78
C THR A 116 3.86 28.70 -26.89
N GLN A 117 3.51 28.74 -25.61
CA GLN A 117 3.83 27.66 -24.68
C GLN A 117 2.80 26.54 -24.83
N VAL A 118 3.29 25.34 -25.14
CA VAL A 118 2.47 24.13 -25.22
C VAL A 118 3.04 23.06 -24.28
N SER A 119 2.20 22.13 -23.84
CA SER A 119 2.66 21.00 -23.03
C SER A 119 3.66 20.16 -23.82
N VAL A 120 4.72 19.67 -23.16
CA VAL A 120 5.70 18.78 -23.78
C VAL A 120 5.07 17.48 -24.29
N LEU A 121 3.93 17.06 -23.74
CA LEU A 121 3.17 15.88 -24.20
C LEU A 121 2.42 16.10 -25.51
N THR A 122 2.28 17.35 -25.95
CA THR A 122 1.64 17.72 -27.23
C THR A 122 2.62 18.30 -28.25
N GLY A 123 3.83 18.63 -27.81
CA GLY A 123 4.87 19.22 -28.66
C GLY A 123 5.65 18.19 -29.50
N PRO A 124 6.67 18.65 -30.24
CA PRO A 124 7.52 17.78 -31.06
C PRO A 124 8.22 16.65 -30.28
N GLN A 125 8.44 16.86 -28.97
CA GLN A 125 9.10 15.91 -28.07
C GLN A 125 8.11 14.96 -27.36
N ALA A 126 6.82 14.98 -27.71
CA ALA A 126 5.80 14.20 -27.01
C ALA A 126 6.15 12.72 -26.86
N ILE A 127 6.63 12.08 -27.93
CA ILE A 127 6.92 10.64 -27.94
C ILE A 127 7.98 10.26 -26.90
N SER A 128 9.04 11.05 -26.74
CA SER A 128 10.08 10.75 -25.74
C SER A 128 9.54 10.86 -24.32
N PHE A 129 8.72 11.87 -24.03
CA PHE A 129 8.08 12.00 -22.72
C PHE A 129 7.06 10.89 -22.43
N TRP A 130 6.29 10.46 -23.43
CA TRP A 130 5.40 9.31 -23.30
C TRP A 130 6.15 8.01 -23.03
N MET A 131 7.24 7.77 -23.76
CA MET A 131 8.08 6.58 -23.56
C MET A 131 8.74 6.57 -22.19
N VAL A 132 9.27 7.71 -21.72
CA VAL A 132 9.84 7.81 -20.37
C VAL A 132 8.76 7.60 -19.32
N GLY A 133 7.61 8.27 -19.45
CA GLY A 133 6.48 8.17 -18.52
C GLY A 133 5.97 6.73 -18.38
N LEU A 134 5.67 6.07 -19.49
CA LEU A 134 5.24 4.66 -19.50
C LEU A 134 6.37 3.70 -19.12
N GLY A 135 7.61 4.04 -19.48
CA GLY A 135 8.80 3.27 -19.11
C GLY A 135 8.98 3.14 -17.61
N THR A 136 8.51 4.11 -16.81
CA THR A 136 8.53 4.02 -15.34
C THR A 136 7.69 2.88 -14.77
N MET A 137 6.76 2.30 -15.53
CA MET A 137 5.96 1.17 -15.07
C MET A 137 6.86 -0.06 -14.79
N VAL A 138 7.87 -0.31 -15.63
CA VAL A 138 8.77 -1.48 -15.49
C VAL A 138 9.51 -1.49 -14.15
N PRO A 139 10.28 -0.45 -13.77
CA PRO A 139 10.94 -0.44 -12.47
C PRO A 139 9.93 -0.48 -11.31
N ASN A 140 8.73 0.11 -11.45
CA ASN A 140 7.70 0.01 -10.41
C ASN A 140 7.14 -1.41 -10.24
N ILE A 141 6.98 -2.17 -11.33
CA ILE A 141 6.61 -3.59 -11.27
C ILE A 141 7.74 -4.36 -10.57
N LEU A 142 8.98 -4.16 -10.98
CA LEU A 142 10.13 -4.87 -10.39
C LEU A 142 10.27 -4.59 -8.89
N ILE A 143 10.23 -3.31 -8.49
CA ILE A 143 10.28 -2.91 -7.09
C ILE A 143 9.09 -3.48 -6.32
N GLY A 144 7.87 -3.42 -6.87
CA GLY A 144 6.69 -4.00 -6.24
C GLY A 144 6.80 -5.52 -6.04
N MET A 145 7.35 -6.24 -7.02
CA MET A 145 7.62 -7.67 -6.92
C MET A 145 8.70 -7.98 -5.88
N ILE A 146 9.78 -7.19 -5.82
CA ILE A 146 10.82 -7.32 -4.80
C ILE A 146 10.23 -7.11 -3.41
N PHE A 147 9.45 -6.04 -3.20
CA PHE A 147 8.77 -5.79 -1.92
C PHE A 147 7.82 -6.91 -1.55
N LEU A 148 7.05 -7.43 -2.50
CA LEU A 148 6.13 -8.53 -2.24
C LEU A 148 6.89 -9.80 -1.84
N ILE A 149 7.96 -10.16 -2.55
CA ILE A 149 8.73 -11.39 -2.26
C ILE A 149 9.53 -11.25 -0.97
N VAL A 150 10.36 -10.20 -0.88
CA VAL A 150 11.28 -9.98 0.25
C VAL A 150 10.50 -9.61 1.51
N GLY A 151 9.52 -8.71 1.41
CA GLY A 151 8.66 -8.32 2.53
C GLY A 151 7.85 -9.50 3.08
N SER A 152 7.30 -10.34 2.19
CA SER A 152 6.60 -11.55 2.63
C SER A 152 7.53 -12.60 3.22
N ALA A 153 8.75 -12.74 2.69
CA ALA A 153 9.74 -13.64 3.28
C ALA A 153 10.14 -13.18 4.70
N PHE A 154 10.40 -11.89 4.88
CA PHE A 154 10.69 -11.28 6.18
C PHE A 154 9.54 -11.50 7.17
N ALA A 155 8.30 -11.14 6.79
CA ALA A 155 7.13 -11.34 7.63
C ALA A 155 6.95 -12.83 7.97
N HIS A 156 7.13 -13.73 7.00
CA HIS A 156 6.98 -15.16 7.21
C HIS A 156 7.99 -15.71 8.23
N ILE A 157 9.25 -15.28 8.14
CA ILE A 157 10.30 -15.68 9.09
C ILE A 157 9.98 -15.16 10.49
N ALA A 158 9.60 -13.87 10.61
CA ALA A 158 9.23 -13.27 11.90
C ALA A 158 8.07 -14.02 12.57
N ILE A 159 7.05 -14.40 11.79
CA ILE A 159 5.90 -15.16 12.29
C ILE A 159 6.30 -16.58 12.70
N LYS A 160 7.21 -17.23 11.97
CA LYS A 160 7.69 -18.57 12.31
C LYS A 160 8.52 -18.59 13.60
N ILE A 161 9.34 -17.57 13.84
CA ILE A 161 10.10 -17.43 15.08
C ILE A 161 9.16 -17.32 16.29
N LEU A 162 8.00 -16.70 16.10
CA LEU A 162 6.98 -16.52 17.15
C LEU A 162 5.97 -17.68 17.23
N GLY A 163 6.25 -18.82 16.56
CA GLY A 163 5.43 -20.03 16.66
C GLY A 163 4.18 -20.06 15.76
N GLY A 164 4.05 -19.14 14.80
CA GLY A 164 2.90 -19.10 13.89
C GLY A 164 2.81 -20.30 12.94
N SER A 165 1.60 -20.82 12.75
CA SER A 165 1.35 -22.08 12.03
C SER A 165 1.18 -21.93 10.50
N GLY A 166 1.08 -20.70 9.97
CA GLY A 166 0.71 -20.47 8.58
C GLY A 166 1.78 -20.82 7.55
N LYS A 167 1.35 -20.88 6.28
CA LYS A 167 2.11 -21.23 5.08
C LYS A 167 2.63 -19.98 4.38
N ARG A 168 3.68 -20.13 3.56
CA ARG A 168 4.28 -19.02 2.78
C ARG A 168 3.26 -18.32 1.87
N GLY A 169 2.41 -19.09 1.18
CA GLY A 169 1.37 -18.54 0.30
C GLY A 169 0.36 -17.66 1.02
N GLN A 170 -0.01 -18.00 2.26
CA GLN A 170 -0.88 -17.14 3.09
C GLN A 170 -0.20 -15.81 3.42
N THR A 171 1.09 -15.86 3.74
CA THR A 171 1.85 -14.64 4.08
C THR A 171 1.97 -13.70 2.89
N ILE A 172 2.27 -14.23 1.69
CA ILE A 172 2.33 -13.44 0.45
C ILE A 172 0.97 -12.79 0.16
N SER A 173 -0.11 -13.55 0.29
CA SER A 173 -1.47 -13.05 0.07
C SER A 173 -1.79 -11.89 1.01
N ILE A 174 -1.55 -12.09 2.31
CA ILE A 174 -1.80 -11.08 3.34
C ILE A 174 -1.00 -9.81 3.13
N VAL A 175 0.31 -9.93 2.92
CA VAL A 175 1.19 -8.78 2.74
C VAL A 175 0.76 -8.00 1.50
N GLY A 176 0.46 -8.69 0.40
CA GLY A 176 -0.03 -8.07 -0.82
C GLY A 176 -1.33 -7.30 -0.64
N TYR A 177 -2.37 -7.94 -0.08
CA TYR A 177 -3.66 -7.28 0.18
C TYR A 177 -3.55 -6.16 1.22
N SER A 178 -2.59 -6.24 2.15
CA SER A 178 -2.37 -5.16 3.14
C SER A 178 -1.86 -3.87 2.49
N MET A 179 -1.32 -3.91 1.27
CA MET A 179 -0.84 -2.73 0.54
C MET A 179 -1.95 -1.89 -0.12
N MET A 180 -3.23 -2.29 0.00
CA MET A 180 -4.37 -1.56 -0.56
C MET A 180 -4.45 -0.07 -0.14
N PRO A 181 -4.16 0.34 1.11
CA PRO A 181 -4.12 1.75 1.50
C PRO A 181 -3.15 2.59 0.66
N VAL A 182 -2.00 2.02 0.30
CA VAL A 182 -0.98 2.71 -0.51
C VAL A 182 -1.52 3.02 -1.90
N LEU A 183 -2.25 2.08 -2.51
CA LEU A 183 -2.92 2.32 -3.79
C LEU A 183 -3.92 3.47 -3.71
N LEU A 184 -4.74 3.50 -2.67
CA LEU A 184 -5.75 4.55 -2.48
C LEU A 184 -5.09 5.93 -2.34
N VAL A 185 -4.05 6.04 -1.52
CA VAL A 185 -3.33 7.30 -1.35
C VAL A 185 -2.64 7.74 -2.64
N ARG A 186 -2.12 6.82 -3.45
CA ARG A 186 -1.55 7.17 -4.76
C ARG A 186 -2.61 7.66 -5.76
N LEU A 187 -3.85 7.15 -5.69
CA LEU A 187 -4.96 7.73 -6.47
C LEU A 187 -5.29 9.16 -6.01
N ILE A 188 -5.23 9.44 -4.70
CA ILE A 188 -5.37 10.80 -4.17
C ILE A 188 -4.20 11.69 -4.64
N ALA A 189 -2.98 11.16 -4.70
CA ALA A 189 -1.81 11.89 -5.20
C ALA A 189 -1.97 12.35 -6.66
N ILE A 190 -2.64 11.55 -7.52
CA ILE A 190 -2.98 11.98 -8.89
C ILE A 190 -3.83 13.25 -8.84
N LEU A 191 -4.86 13.29 -8.00
CA LEU A 191 -5.73 14.46 -7.87
C LEU A 191 -4.97 15.68 -7.33
N LEU A 192 -4.07 15.47 -6.36
CA LEU A 192 -3.23 16.54 -5.81
C LEU A 192 -2.32 17.13 -6.88
N ILE A 193 -1.58 16.30 -7.62
CA ILE A 193 -0.71 16.76 -8.69
C ILE A 193 -1.50 17.47 -9.78
N PHE A 194 -2.67 16.94 -10.14
CA PHE A 194 -3.52 17.55 -11.15
C PHE A 194 -4.02 18.94 -10.73
N THR A 195 -4.31 19.16 -9.46
CA THR A 195 -4.94 20.41 -9.02
C THR A 195 -3.96 21.46 -8.51
N THR A 196 -2.80 21.05 -7.99
CA THR A 196 -1.91 21.94 -7.23
C THR A 196 -0.57 22.21 -7.90
N VAL A 197 -0.09 21.35 -8.82
CA VAL A 197 1.22 21.54 -9.45
C VAL A 197 1.12 22.61 -10.55
N PRO A 198 1.91 23.70 -10.46
CA PRO A 198 1.92 24.74 -11.48
C PRO A 198 2.60 24.26 -12.76
N THR A 199 2.33 24.93 -13.88
CA THR A 199 3.05 24.69 -15.13
C THR A 199 4.46 25.27 -15.07
N ILE A 200 5.45 24.50 -15.51
CA ILE A 200 6.87 24.89 -15.48
C ILE A 200 7.40 24.93 -16.91
N ALA A 201 7.91 26.08 -17.35
CA ALA A 201 8.55 26.21 -18.66
C ALA A 201 9.98 25.66 -18.59
N ILE A 202 10.29 24.63 -19.37
CA ILE A 202 11.63 23.99 -19.33
C ILE A 202 12.67 24.71 -20.20
N GLY A 203 12.26 25.72 -20.99
CA GLY A 203 13.13 26.35 -21.98
C GLY A 203 13.62 25.36 -23.05
N THR A 204 14.61 25.77 -23.85
CA THR A 204 15.23 24.92 -24.90
C THR A 204 16.51 24.23 -24.44
N ALA A 205 17.02 24.53 -23.24
CA ALA A 205 18.31 24.04 -22.77
C ALA A 205 18.17 22.83 -21.84
N GLU A 206 18.77 21.71 -22.24
CA GLU A 206 18.86 20.45 -21.47
C GLU A 206 19.50 20.63 -20.08
N THR A 207 20.25 21.71 -19.87
CA THR A 207 20.97 22.04 -18.62
C THR A 207 20.07 22.28 -17.40
N ASN A 208 18.74 22.34 -17.56
CA ASN A 208 17.80 22.59 -16.47
C ASN A 208 17.05 21.35 -15.94
N ALA A 209 17.23 20.16 -16.54
CA ALA A 209 16.44 18.98 -16.16
C ALA A 209 16.65 18.56 -14.69
N ALA A 210 17.90 18.51 -14.23
CA ALA A 210 18.22 18.18 -12.84
C ALA A 210 17.63 19.20 -11.86
N THR A 211 17.74 20.50 -12.17
CA THR A 211 17.18 21.57 -11.33
C THR A 211 15.66 21.50 -11.25
N VAL A 212 14.99 21.24 -12.37
CA VAL A 212 13.52 21.09 -12.42
C VAL A 212 13.06 19.87 -11.61
N ILE A 213 13.78 18.76 -11.72
CA ILE A 213 13.52 17.55 -10.92
C ILE A 213 13.68 17.86 -9.42
N THR A 214 14.78 18.49 -9.01
CA THR A 214 15.00 18.87 -7.61
C THR A 214 13.93 19.84 -7.10
N GLN A 215 13.49 20.80 -7.91
CA GLN A 215 12.41 21.72 -7.54
C GLN A 215 11.08 21.00 -7.31
N ILE A 216 10.77 19.98 -8.13
CA ILE A 216 9.58 19.15 -7.94
C ILE A 216 9.65 18.39 -6.62
N TYR A 217 10.74 17.69 -6.37
CA TYR A 217 10.90 16.88 -5.14
C TYR A 217 10.94 17.73 -3.88
N ASN A 218 11.42 18.98 -3.97
CA ASN A 218 11.41 19.93 -2.87
C ASN A 218 10.10 20.74 -2.75
N SER A 219 9.10 20.47 -3.61
CA SER A 219 7.82 21.18 -3.55
C SER A 219 6.97 20.70 -2.37
N SER A 220 6.17 21.61 -1.80
CA SER A 220 5.24 21.28 -0.70
C SER A 220 4.20 20.22 -1.09
N VAL A 221 3.84 20.16 -2.37
CA VAL A 221 2.93 19.14 -2.92
C VAL A 221 3.54 17.76 -2.79
N TRP A 222 4.81 17.60 -3.17
CA TRP A 222 5.52 16.33 -3.06
C TRP A 222 5.66 15.88 -1.61
N THR A 223 6.10 16.80 -0.72
CA THR A 223 6.17 16.52 0.72
C THR A 223 4.82 16.10 1.31
N THR A 224 3.71 16.69 0.84
CA THR A 224 2.36 16.29 1.27
C THR A 224 2.03 14.86 0.84
N ILE A 225 2.39 14.48 -0.40
CA ILE A 225 2.21 13.11 -0.90
C ILE A 225 3.04 12.12 -0.06
N ASP A 226 4.25 12.49 0.36
CA ASP A 226 5.11 11.64 1.19
C ASP A 226 4.53 11.41 2.58
N TYR A 227 3.96 12.45 3.21
CA TYR A 227 3.26 12.30 4.48
C TYR A 227 2.01 11.44 4.36
N LEU A 228 1.21 11.62 3.31
CA LEU A 228 0.06 10.76 3.04
C LEU A 228 0.49 9.29 2.82
N THR A 229 1.58 9.08 2.09
CA THR A 229 2.12 7.74 1.83
C THR A 229 2.63 7.08 3.11
N THR A 230 3.29 7.85 3.98
CA THR A 230 3.69 7.39 5.32
C THR A 230 2.46 7.00 6.16
N GLY A 231 1.40 7.81 6.13
CA GLY A 231 0.12 7.45 6.76
C GLY A 231 -0.50 6.17 6.19
N ALA A 232 -0.40 5.97 4.88
CA ALA A 232 -0.84 4.73 4.22
C ALA A 232 -0.05 3.50 4.72
N PHE A 233 1.24 3.63 4.99
CA PHE A 233 2.03 2.53 5.56
C PHE A 233 1.62 2.18 6.98
N LEU A 234 1.30 3.18 7.82
CA LEU A 234 0.72 2.91 9.14
C LEU A 234 -0.61 2.14 9.02
N TRP A 235 -1.45 2.52 8.05
CA TRP A 235 -2.69 1.80 7.76
C TRP A 235 -2.43 0.38 7.24
N THR A 236 -1.48 0.19 6.33
CA THR A 236 -1.02 -1.15 5.90
C THR A 236 -0.62 -2.01 7.09
N GLY A 237 0.09 -1.44 8.07
CA GLY A 237 0.45 -2.14 9.30
C GLY A 237 -0.77 -2.59 10.08
N PHE A 238 -1.71 -1.67 10.30
CA PHE A 238 -2.96 -2.00 10.96
C PHE A 238 -3.71 -3.16 10.27
N LEU A 239 -3.77 -3.18 8.94
CA LEU A 239 -4.36 -4.29 8.18
C LEU A 239 -3.58 -5.61 8.32
N LEU A 240 -2.25 -5.52 8.36
CA LEU A 240 -1.37 -6.68 8.52
C LEU A 240 -1.63 -7.41 9.86
N ILE A 241 -2.06 -6.71 10.92
CA ILE A 241 -2.41 -7.32 12.21
C ILE A 241 -3.51 -8.37 12.01
N PHE A 242 -4.60 -8.01 11.32
CA PHE A 242 -5.69 -8.93 11.01
C PHE A 242 -5.19 -10.09 10.15
N GLY A 243 -4.44 -9.80 9.10
CA GLY A 243 -3.91 -10.82 8.21
C GLY A 243 -3.05 -11.86 8.95
N ILE A 244 -2.04 -11.41 9.69
CA ILE A 244 -1.13 -12.30 10.43
C ILE A 244 -1.90 -13.15 11.43
N ARG A 245 -2.80 -12.53 12.18
CA ARG A 245 -3.60 -13.23 13.18
C ARG A 245 -4.42 -14.36 12.55
N GLU A 246 -5.21 -14.02 11.53
CA GLU A 246 -6.15 -14.97 10.91
C GLU A 246 -5.44 -16.10 10.14
N ALA A 247 -4.34 -15.82 9.43
CA ALA A 247 -3.66 -16.87 8.67
C ALA A 247 -2.74 -17.77 9.48
N HIS A 248 -2.14 -17.25 10.54
CA HIS A 248 -1.14 -17.99 11.31
C HIS A 248 -1.65 -18.50 12.65
N ASN A 249 -2.91 -18.20 12.98
CA ASN A 249 -3.55 -18.53 14.25
C ASN A 249 -2.68 -18.10 15.44
N THR A 250 -2.23 -16.84 15.38
CA THR A 250 -1.40 -16.22 16.43
C THR A 250 -2.27 -15.35 17.32
N SER A 251 -1.79 -15.01 18.52
CA SER A 251 -2.46 -14.00 19.37
C SER A 251 -2.44 -12.63 18.68
N THR A 252 -3.44 -11.80 18.92
CA THR A 252 -3.53 -10.44 18.39
C THR A 252 -2.34 -9.59 18.83
N GLN A 253 -1.82 -9.81 20.05
CA GLN A 253 -0.61 -9.11 20.55
C GLN A 253 0.63 -9.39 19.70
N TRP A 254 0.95 -10.67 19.44
CA TRP A 254 2.10 -11.02 18.59
C TRP A 254 1.93 -10.54 17.15
N ALA A 255 0.72 -10.62 16.60
CA ALA A 255 0.43 -10.08 15.26
C ALA A 255 0.70 -8.56 15.20
N ALA A 256 0.34 -7.82 16.25
CA ALA A 256 0.61 -6.38 16.36
C ALA A 256 2.12 -6.08 16.41
N VAL A 257 2.88 -6.81 17.24
CA VAL A 257 4.34 -6.62 17.36
C VAL A 257 5.04 -6.85 16.02
N ILE A 258 4.71 -7.93 15.32
CA ILE A 258 5.30 -8.24 14.01
C ILE A 258 4.94 -7.16 13.00
N SER A 259 3.67 -6.73 12.99
CA SER A 259 3.22 -5.69 12.08
C SER A 259 3.96 -4.37 12.30
N ILE A 260 4.12 -3.95 13.56
CA ILE A 260 4.89 -2.76 13.91
C ILE A 260 6.32 -2.88 13.41
N ALA A 261 6.98 -4.03 13.61
CA ALA A 261 8.33 -4.25 13.10
C ALA A 261 8.40 -4.16 11.57
N CYS A 262 7.45 -4.77 10.85
CA CYS A 262 7.36 -4.65 9.39
C CYS A 262 7.18 -3.20 8.94
N ILE A 263 6.35 -2.42 9.63
CA ILE A 263 6.10 -1.01 9.30
C ILE A 263 7.30 -0.11 9.60
N ILE A 264 8.03 -0.35 10.69
CA ILE A 264 9.26 0.40 10.97
C ILE A 264 10.25 0.22 9.82
N VAL A 265 10.47 -1.02 9.38
CA VAL A 265 11.36 -1.31 8.24
C VAL A 265 10.85 -0.63 6.97
N LEU A 266 9.55 -0.73 6.70
CA LEU A 266 8.94 -0.17 5.50
C LEU A 266 9.08 1.36 5.47
N ILE A 267 8.66 2.06 6.54
CA ILE A 267 8.79 3.52 6.66
C ILE A 267 10.25 3.93 6.55
N TRP A 268 11.16 3.24 7.26
CA TRP A 268 12.59 3.55 7.19
C TRP A 268 13.12 3.43 5.75
N THR A 269 12.84 2.31 5.06
CA THR A 269 13.28 2.14 3.66
C THR A 269 12.69 3.19 2.72
N PHE A 270 11.44 3.61 2.92
CA PHE A 270 10.81 4.66 2.12
C PHE A 270 11.53 6.01 2.28
N TRP A 271 11.84 6.41 3.52
CA TRP A 271 12.52 7.68 3.79
C TRP A 271 14.02 7.66 3.47
N GLN A 272 14.66 6.50 3.29
CA GLN A 272 16.02 6.43 2.76
C GLN A 272 16.09 6.67 1.24
N MET A 273 14.95 6.53 0.55
CA MET A 273 14.86 6.72 -0.91
C MET A 273 14.42 8.15 -1.30
N HIS A 274 14.06 8.98 -0.33
CA HIS A 274 13.71 10.40 -0.48
C HIS A 274 14.90 11.27 -0.06
#